data_AF-A0AAN6E4W1-F1
#
_entry.id   AF-A0AAN6E4W1-F1
#
_cell.length_a   1.000
_cell.length_b   1.000
_cell.length_c   1.000
_cell.angle_alpha   90.00
_cell.angle_beta   90.00
_cell.angle_gamma   90.00
#
_symmetry.space_group_name_H-M   'P 1'
#
loop_
_entity.id
_entity.type
_entity.pdbx_description
1 polymer ?
#
loop_
_entity_poly.entity_id
_entity_poly.type
_entity_poly.pdbx_seq_one_letter_code
_entity_poly.pdbx_strand_id
1 'polypeptide(L)'
;MSASDLVIYIARAVLRNILTNIKRYDREHVQEISLALEELHLLSWTFRKLDNQIRAPGCRLGTTFSRDLRLLQLSAAFTLQDVWTILGKIPEVAIDIDYLTAWQNVRLYCRHMGEQNLFTILKTYKHFAYGLRMFLLRHSYSQEHMDSLRHQIYDLQMKQLLNRRPIPPAENFHTLSLVPVQQSVIRPPHQWPISPTLSEYSDEVHWRPAAPSPPALSPTTTFSTTSHASSAESEIGHWGSRIFSDLPATMLDGDPERSRYSDKYLRGSSILPGAEYKKIFQIKFPGNFRIKLYLRSSDYRCEIVCTWPEDRHSDGGHSCMPLDELHIKRAGPLLHLCYPTIESPHICWAMLKFTAYEMLVIFHCTFLSLRSHNRARYASNEFDHEVKGESCEFGGTILDVGYRHALRLWRDEATNVVRLEASVLNGVMKHCPIWTAFITHSITSPTWFHRPRRSATVYLAELQRHVFSSQYSPYTCPSGEHCLEFEDDKDAKDFVKAIERLGEEHGRMASAP
;
A
#
# COMPACT_ATOMS: atom_id res chain seq x y z
N MET A 1 10.88 7.09 -25.19
CA MET A 1 10.01 5.90 -25.20
C MET A 1 8.76 6.26 -24.44
N SER A 2 7.58 6.18 -25.06
CA SER A 2 6.34 6.43 -24.33
C SER A 2 6.10 5.30 -23.33
N ALA A 3 5.56 5.58 -22.15
CA ALA A 3 5.34 4.60 -21.09
C ALA A 3 4.49 3.39 -21.58
N SER A 4 3.62 3.59 -22.57
CA SER A 4 2.82 2.56 -23.22
C SER A 4 3.65 1.53 -24.02
N ASP A 5 4.80 1.89 -24.59
CA ASP A 5 5.66 0.96 -25.33
C ASP A 5 6.34 -0.05 -24.42
N LEU A 6 6.64 0.37 -23.18
CA LEU A 6 7.30 -0.46 -22.17
C LEU A 6 6.35 -1.57 -21.68
N VAL A 7 5.05 -1.27 -21.50
CA VAL A 7 4.01 -2.22 -21.03
C VAL A 7 3.77 -3.34 -21.99
N ILE A 8 3.55 -2.98 -23.25
CA ILE A 8 3.20 -3.97 -24.26
C ILE A 8 4.40 -4.88 -24.49
N TYR A 9 5.62 -4.33 -24.39
CA TYR A 9 6.85 -5.10 -24.54
C TYR A 9 7.07 -6.10 -23.39
N ILE A 10 6.88 -5.67 -22.14
CA ILE A 10 7.11 -6.50 -20.95
C ILE A 10 5.96 -7.50 -20.77
N ALA A 11 4.71 -7.06 -20.89
CA ALA A 11 3.55 -7.94 -20.85
C ALA A 11 3.67 -9.03 -21.92
N ARG A 12 4.14 -8.70 -23.13
CA ARG A 12 4.40 -9.70 -24.19
C ARG A 12 5.41 -10.77 -23.76
N ALA A 13 6.54 -10.39 -23.19
CA ALA A 13 7.63 -11.32 -22.90
C ALA A 13 7.18 -12.36 -21.86
N VAL A 14 6.50 -11.90 -20.81
CA VAL A 14 6.13 -12.78 -19.71
C VAL A 14 4.82 -13.53 -19.99
N LEU A 15 3.82 -12.90 -20.62
CA LEU A 15 2.62 -13.61 -21.09
C LEU A 15 2.98 -14.73 -22.08
N ARG A 16 3.95 -14.49 -22.98
CA ARG A 16 4.44 -15.52 -23.90
C ARG A 16 5.00 -16.72 -23.17
N ASN A 17 5.82 -16.50 -22.15
CA ASN A 17 6.43 -17.59 -21.40
C ASN A 17 5.36 -18.44 -20.69
N ILE A 18 4.44 -17.78 -19.99
CA ILE A 18 3.35 -18.45 -19.26
C ILE A 18 2.41 -19.19 -20.21
N LEU A 19 1.98 -18.56 -21.31
CA LEU A 19 1.11 -19.20 -22.30
C LEU A 19 1.82 -20.38 -23.01
N THR A 20 3.14 -20.32 -23.19
CA THR A 20 3.92 -21.45 -23.73
C THR A 20 3.95 -22.61 -22.74
N ASN A 21 4.03 -22.35 -21.44
CA ASN A 21 3.92 -23.37 -20.42
C ASN A 21 2.50 -23.97 -20.38
N ILE A 22 1.45 -23.13 -20.37
CA ILE A 22 0.05 -23.59 -20.44
C ILE A 22 -0.18 -24.49 -21.65
N LYS A 23 0.33 -24.11 -22.83
CA LYS A 23 0.22 -24.93 -24.05
C LYS A 23 0.79 -26.34 -23.90
N ARG A 24 1.79 -26.54 -23.04
CA ARG A 24 2.39 -27.88 -22.79
C ARG A 24 1.47 -28.77 -21.97
N TYR A 25 0.67 -28.20 -21.08
CA TYR A 25 -0.20 -28.91 -20.14
C TYR A 25 -1.66 -29.01 -20.61
N ASP A 26 -2.19 -27.99 -21.29
CA ASP A 26 -3.54 -27.99 -21.86
C ASP A 26 -3.55 -28.55 -23.29
N ARG A 27 -3.71 -29.87 -23.40
CA ARG A 27 -3.78 -30.58 -24.69
C ARG A 27 -5.07 -30.34 -25.47
N GLU A 28 -6.15 -29.93 -24.80
CA GLU A 28 -7.45 -29.72 -25.43
C GLU A 28 -7.51 -28.38 -26.16
N HIS A 29 -6.82 -27.35 -25.66
CA HIS A 29 -6.90 -25.99 -26.20
C HIS A 29 -5.63 -25.51 -26.90
N VAL A 30 -4.73 -26.43 -27.28
CA VAL A 30 -3.43 -26.14 -27.91
C VAL A 30 -3.55 -25.18 -29.10
N GLN A 31 -4.56 -25.38 -29.95
CA GLN A 31 -4.76 -24.55 -31.14
C GLN A 31 -5.18 -23.12 -30.79
N GLU A 32 -6.10 -22.96 -29.83
CA GLU A 32 -6.56 -21.65 -29.36
C GLU A 32 -5.41 -20.86 -28.72
N ILE A 33 -4.61 -21.53 -27.87
CA ILE A 33 -3.43 -20.92 -27.23
C ILE A 33 -2.36 -20.54 -28.26
N SER A 34 -2.14 -21.39 -29.28
CA SER A 34 -1.16 -21.12 -30.34
C SER A 34 -1.54 -19.89 -31.17
N LEU A 35 -2.82 -19.77 -31.52
CA LEU A 35 -3.34 -18.62 -32.25
C LEU A 35 -3.24 -17.33 -31.42
N ALA A 36 -3.54 -17.39 -30.12
CA ALA A 36 -3.37 -16.24 -29.22
C ALA A 36 -1.90 -15.80 -29.08
N LEU A 37 -0.96 -16.76 -28.99
CA LEU A 37 0.48 -16.50 -28.96
C LEU A 37 0.97 -15.83 -30.25
N GLU A 38 0.49 -16.28 -31.40
CA GLU A 38 0.82 -15.69 -32.70
C GLU A 38 0.27 -14.26 -32.82
N GLU A 39 -1.00 -14.04 -32.46
CA GLU A 39 -1.59 -12.70 -32.51
C GLU A 39 -0.93 -11.72 -31.52
N LEU A 40 -0.53 -12.18 -30.34
CA LEU A 40 0.24 -11.35 -29.40
C LEU A 40 1.59 -10.92 -30.00
N HIS A 41 2.25 -11.81 -30.76
CA HIS A 41 3.48 -11.48 -31.47
C HIS A 41 3.24 -10.45 -32.58
N LEU A 42 2.23 -10.67 -33.41
CA LEU A 42 1.87 -9.78 -34.53
C LEU A 42 1.40 -8.40 -34.05
N LEU A 43 0.58 -8.35 -33.00
CA LEU A 43 0.11 -7.12 -32.38
C LEU A 43 1.28 -6.26 -31.88
N SER A 44 2.19 -6.86 -31.13
CA SER A 44 3.39 -6.18 -30.63
C SER A 44 4.28 -5.64 -31.75
N TRP A 45 4.47 -6.40 -32.83
CA TRP A 45 5.19 -5.91 -34.01
C TRP A 45 4.48 -4.74 -34.68
N THR A 46 3.14 -4.79 -34.77
CA THR A 46 2.32 -3.74 -35.37
C THR A 46 2.38 -2.45 -34.55
N PHE A 47 2.32 -2.54 -33.22
CA PHE A 47 2.49 -1.39 -32.33
C PHE A 47 3.86 -0.74 -32.45
N ARG A 48 4.95 -1.53 -32.52
CA ARG A 48 6.30 -0.98 -32.76
C ARG A 48 6.37 -0.21 -34.08
N LYS A 49 5.77 -0.75 -35.15
CA LYS A 49 5.73 -0.06 -36.44
C LYS A 49 4.90 1.22 -36.39
N LEU A 50 3.79 1.23 -35.67
CA LEU A 50 2.93 2.40 -35.48
C LEU A 50 3.65 3.49 -34.67
N ASP A 51 4.31 3.14 -33.55
CA ASP A 51 5.08 4.08 -32.71
C ASP A 51 6.23 4.72 -33.50
N ASN A 52 7.00 3.92 -34.26
CA ASN A 52 8.07 4.45 -35.12
C ASN A 52 7.56 5.46 -36.15
N GLN A 53 6.34 5.28 -36.67
CA GLN A 53 5.73 6.20 -37.62
C GLN A 53 5.18 7.46 -36.96
N ILE A 54 4.63 7.34 -35.75
CA ILE A 54 4.20 8.50 -34.94
C ILE A 54 5.40 9.38 -34.59
N ARG A 55 6.56 8.78 -34.31
CA ARG A 55 7.80 9.49 -33.98
C ARG A 55 8.56 10.06 -35.19
N ALA A 56 8.10 9.79 -36.41
CA ALA A 56 8.76 10.29 -37.60
C ALA A 56 8.72 11.83 -37.64
N PRO A 57 9.83 12.51 -37.99
CA PRO A 57 9.86 13.96 -38.09
C PRO A 57 8.78 14.48 -39.06
N GLY A 58 7.95 15.42 -38.61
CA GLY A 58 6.86 16.00 -39.41
C GLY A 58 5.51 15.31 -39.29
N CYS A 59 5.37 14.27 -38.46
CA CYS A 59 4.08 13.66 -38.16
C CYS A 59 3.18 14.64 -37.37
N ARG A 60 2.08 15.11 -37.97
CA ARG A 60 1.05 15.89 -37.27
C ARG A 60 -0.18 15.02 -37.05
N LEU A 61 -0.51 14.76 -35.79
CA LEU A 61 -1.63 13.92 -35.41
C LEU A 61 -2.92 14.75 -35.39
N GLY A 62 -3.93 14.33 -36.16
CA GLY A 62 -5.28 14.90 -36.08
C GLY A 62 -5.99 14.48 -34.78
N THR A 63 -6.98 15.26 -34.36
CA THR A 63 -7.77 15.01 -33.14
C THR A 63 -8.46 13.64 -33.15
N THR A 64 -9.03 13.25 -34.30
CA THR A 64 -9.66 11.93 -34.49
C THR A 64 -8.66 10.79 -34.34
N PHE A 65 -7.48 10.93 -34.95
CA PHE A 65 -6.41 9.92 -34.83
C PHE A 65 -5.96 9.75 -33.38
N SER A 66 -5.76 10.85 -32.66
CA SER A 66 -5.35 10.82 -31.24
C SER A 66 -6.41 10.13 -30.36
N ARG A 67 -7.70 10.35 -30.64
CA ARG A 67 -8.80 9.68 -29.93
C ARG A 67 -8.80 8.17 -30.19
N ASP A 68 -8.63 7.76 -31.44
CA ASP A 68 -8.60 6.35 -31.82
C ASP A 68 -7.37 5.63 -31.28
N LEU A 69 -6.21 6.28 -31.31
CA LEU A 69 -4.99 5.76 -30.71
C LEU A 69 -5.16 5.56 -29.20
N ARG A 70 -5.79 6.52 -28.50
CA ARG A 70 -6.07 6.41 -27.06
C ARG A 70 -7.05 5.28 -26.75
N LEU A 71 -8.11 5.13 -27.56
CA LEU A 71 -9.07 4.04 -27.43
C LEU A 71 -8.38 2.67 -27.53
N LEU A 72 -7.54 2.49 -28.55
CA LEU A 72 -6.74 1.28 -28.75
C LEU A 72 -5.80 1.00 -27.59
N GLN A 73 -5.03 2.01 -27.15
CA GLN A 73 -4.07 1.88 -26.07
C GLN A 73 -4.73 1.46 -24.76
N LEU A 74 -5.82 2.12 -24.38
CA LEU A 74 -6.53 1.83 -23.14
C LEU A 74 -7.15 0.43 -23.17
N SER A 75 -7.88 0.08 -24.24
CA SER A 75 -8.53 -1.25 -24.30
C SER A 75 -7.51 -2.39 -24.37
N ALA A 76 -6.43 -2.24 -25.15
CA ALA A 76 -5.38 -3.24 -25.23
C ALA A 76 -4.63 -3.39 -23.89
N ALA A 77 -4.34 -2.29 -23.20
CA ALA A 77 -3.73 -2.33 -21.88
C ALA A 77 -4.64 -3.05 -20.87
N PHE A 78 -5.95 -2.79 -20.90
CA PHE A 78 -6.90 -3.47 -20.02
C PHE A 78 -6.94 -4.97 -20.25
N THR A 79 -7.05 -5.42 -21.50
CA THR A 79 -7.02 -6.85 -21.83
C THR A 79 -5.73 -7.52 -21.36
N LEU A 80 -4.58 -6.94 -21.69
CA LEU A 80 -3.30 -7.55 -21.36
C LEU A 80 -3.06 -7.60 -19.84
N GLN A 81 -3.49 -6.56 -19.11
CA GLN A 81 -3.38 -6.51 -17.66
C GLN A 81 -4.30 -7.52 -16.96
N ASP A 82 -5.54 -7.66 -17.44
CA ASP A 82 -6.50 -8.57 -16.83
C ASP A 82 -6.10 -10.03 -17.10
N VAL A 83 -5.64 -10.34 -18.32
CA VAL A 83 -5.04 -11.66 -18.66
C VAL A 83 -3.80 -11.92 -17.81
N TRP A 84 -2.92 -10.92 -17.66
CA TRP A 84 -1.75 -11.02 -16.78
C TRP A 84 -2.14 -11.34 -15.34
N THR A 85 -3.14 -10.64 -14.80
CA THR A 85 -3.62 -10.84 -13.43
C THR A 85 -4.21 -12.23 -13.22
N ILE A 86 -4.89 -12.78 -14.23
CA ILE A 86 -5.40 -14.15 -14.17
C ILE A 86 -4.24 -15.15 -14.15
N LEU A 87 -3.27 -14.98 -15.06
CA LEU A 87 -2.13 -15.88 -15.20
C LEU A 87 -1.12 -15.76 -14.05
N GLY A 88 -1.03 -14.60 -13.39
CA GLY A 88 -0.19 -14.37 -12.22
C GLY A 88 -0.67 -15.05 -10.95
N LYS A 89 -1.85 -15.68 -10.95
CA LYS A 89 -2.36 -16.51 -9.85
C LYS A 89 -1.81 -17.94 -9.85
N ILE A 90 -1.07 -18.32 -10.89
CA ILE A 90 -0.39 -19.62 -10.95
C ILE A 90 0.69 -19.63 -9.85
N PRO A 91 0.68 -20.60 -8.92
CA PRO A 91 1.66 -20.66 -7.83
C PRO A 91 3.08 -20.90 -8.35
N GLU A 92 4.09 -20.52 -7.56
CA GLU A 92 5.51 -20.70 -7.95
C GLU A 92 5.89 -22.17 -8.22
N VAL A 93 5.25 -23.10 -7.50
CA VAL A 93 5.32 -24.54 -7.74
C VAL A 93 3.98 -25.00 -8.29
N ALA A 94 3.80 -24.83 -9.60
CA ALA A 94 2.57 -25.18 -10.30
C ALA A 94 2.52 -26.64 -10.73
N ILE A 95 1.35 -27.24 -10.58
CA ILE A 95 1.01 -28.57 -11.13
C ILE A 95 0.08 -28.41 -12.35
N ASP A 96 -0.11 -29.48 -13.13
CA ASP A 96 -0.86 -29.46 -14.39
C ASP A 96 -2.25 -28.81 -14.26
N ILE A 97 -2.96 -29.06 -13.15
CA ILE A 97 -4.31 -28.51 -12.90
C ILE A 97 -4.31 -26.99 -12.71
N ASP A 98 -3.20 -26.39 -12.26
CA ASP A 98 -3.09 -24.93 -12.10
C ASP A 98 -3.04 -24.24 -13.47
N TYR A 99 -2.31 -24.82 -14.42
CA TYR A 99 -2.24 -24.31 -15.79
C TYR A 99 -3.58 -24.44 -16.53
N LEU A 100 -4.28 -25.57 -16.35
CA LEU A 100 -5.62 -25.78 -16.89
C LEU A 100 -6.61 -24.75 -16.32
N THR A 101 -6.60 -24.58 -15.00
CA THR A 101 -7.48 -23.63 -14.29
C THR A 101 -7.19 -22.19 -14.72
N ALA A 102 -5.91 -21.82 -14.88
CA ALA A 102 -5.53 -20.49 -15.35
C ALA A 102 -6.05 -20.22 -16.76
N TRP A 103 -5.93 -21.18 -17.68
CA TRP A 103 -6.46 -21.02 -19.04
C TRP A 103 -7.99 -20.95 -19.07
N GLN A 104 -8.68 -21.78 -18.28
CA GLN A 104 -10.13 -21.70 -18.14
C GLN A 104 -10.59 -20.32 -17.65
N ASN A 105 -9.87 -19.73 -16.69
CA ASN A 105 -10.14 -18.38 -16.21
C ASN A 105 -9.91 -17.31 -17.28
N VAL A 106 -8.88 -17.45 -18.12
CA VAL A 106 -8.67 -16.54 -19.27
C VAL A 106 -9.83 -16.64 -20.26
N ARG A 107 -10.30 -17.85 -20.57
CA ARG A 107 -11.45 -18.07 -21.46
C ARG A 107 -12.74 -17.50 -20.87
N LEU A 108 -12.97 -17.70 -19.57
CA LEU A 108 -14.11 -17.15 -18.85
C LEU A 108 -14.11 -15.61 -18.92
N TYR A 109 -12.95 -15.00 -18.66
CA TYR A 109 -12.76 -13.56 -18.84
C TYR A 109 -13.11 -13.10 -20.26
N CYS A 110 -12.57 -13.74 -21.30
CA CYS A 110 -12.84 -13.35 -22.68
C CYS A 110 -14.32 -13.52 -23.06
N ARG A 111 -15.01 -14.56 -22.57
CA ARG A 111 -16.45 -14.74 -22.76
C ARG A 111 -17.26 -13.61 -22.12
N HIS A 112 -16.94 -13.20 -20.89
CA HIS A 112 -17.58 -12.05 -20.26
C HIS A 112 -17.35 -10.72 -21.00
N MET A 113 -16.32 -10.65 -21.83
CA MET A 113 -16.01 -9.49 -22.67
C MET A 113 -16.68 -9.50 -24.05
N GLY A 114 -17.68 -10.37 -24.26
CA GLY A 114 -18.54 -10.36 -25.44
C GLY A 114 -18.53 -11.66 -26.25
N GLU A 115 -18.46 -12.81 -25.57
CA GLU A 115 -18.44 -14.14 -26.18
C GLU A 115 -17.30 -14.35 -27.18
N GLN A 116 -16.18 -13.67 -26.96
CA GLN A 116 -14.97 -13.80 -27.77
C GLN A 116 -13.92 -14.62 -27.04
N ASN A 117 -12.93 -15.12 -27.79
CA ASN A 117 -11.71 -15.67 -27.21
C ASN A 117 -10.57 -14.65 -27.28
N LEU A 118 -9.48 -14.94 -26.57
CA LEU A 118 -8.32 -14.05 -26.51
C LEU A 118 -7.73 -13.76 -27.90
N PHE A 119 -7.72 -14.77 -28.78
CA PHE A 119 -7.28 -14.62 -30.16
C PHE A 119 -8.08 -13.54 -30.91
N THR A 120 -9.41 -13.59 -30.87
CA THR A 120 -10.27 -12.61 -31.57
C THR A 120 -10.05 -11.20 -31.04
N ILE A 121 -9.94 -11.03 -29.72
CA ILE A 121 -9.68 -9.72 -29.10
C ILE A 121 -8.34 -9.14 -29.59
N LEU A 122 -7.25 -9.93 -29.52
CA LEU A 122 -5.93 -9.50 -29.98
C LEU A 122 -5.91 -9.20 -31.47
N LYS A 123 -6.62 -10.02 -32.27
CA LYS A 123 -6.78 -9.82 -33.71
C LYS A 123 -7.48 -8.49 -33.99
N THR A 124 -8.52 -8.13 -33.26
CA THR A 124 -9.23 -6.83 -33.42
C THR A 124 -8.30 -5.65 -33.15
N TYR A 125 -7.52 -5.69 -32.06
CA TYR A 125 -6.52 -4.66 -31.78
C TYR A 125 -5.47 -4.54 -32.90
N LYS A 126 -5.02 -5.67 -33.44
CA LYS A 126 -4.04 -5.68 -34.54
C LYS A 126 -4.58 -5.02 -35.80
N HIS A 127 -5.80 -5.35 -36.20
CA HIS A 127 -6.42 -4.77 -37.41
C HIS A 127 -6.65 -3.27 -37.25
N PHE A 128 -7.10 -2.84 -36.06
CA PHE A 128 -7.29 -1.40 -35.81
C PHE A 128 -5.97 -0.64 -35.77
N ALA A 129 -4.92 -1.19 -35.15
CA ALA A 129 -3.58 -0.63 -35.18
C ALA A 129 -3.01 -0.52 -36.61
N TYR A 130 -3.25 -1.54 -37.43
CA TYR A 130 -2.88 -1.53 -38.83
C TYR A 130 -3.66 -0.47 -39.62
N GLY A 131 -4.96 -0.32 -39.38
CA GLY A 131 -5.76 0.75 -39.99
C GLY A 131 -5.28 2.16 -39.63
N LEU A 132 -4.93 2.40 -38.34
CA LEU A 132 -4.29 3.64 -37.90
C LEU A 132 -2.96 3.89 -38.61
N ARG A 133 -2.17 2.83 -38.82
CA ARG A 133 -0.92 2.89 -39.56
C ARG A 133 -1.14 3.31 -41.02
N MET A 134 -2.15 2.74 -41.68
CA MET A 134 -2.50 3.08 -43.06
C MET A 134 -2.99 4.53 -43.18
N PHE A 135 -3.74 5.01 -42.19
CA PHE A 135 -4.17 6.41 -42.10
C PHE A 135 -2.97 7.37 -42.02
N LEU A 136 -1.96 7.08 -41.20
CA LEU A 136 -0.72 7.89 -41.14
C LEU A 136 0.05 7.90 -42.45
N LEU A 137 0.07 6.77 -43.16
CA LEU A 137 0.73 6.65 -44.46
C LEU A 137 -0.09 7.29 -45.60
N ARG A 138 -1.26 7.86 -45.33
CA ARG A 138 -2.21 8.36 -46.34
C ARG A 138 -2.59 7.32 -47.40
N HIS A 139 -2.53 6.04 -47.04
CA HIS A 139 -2.96 4.97 -47.91
C HIS A 139 -4.47 4.78 -47.76
N SER A 140 -5.12 4.30 -48.81
CA SER A 140 -6.53 3.94 -48.74
C SER A 140 -6.72 2.79 -47.75
N TYR A 141 -7.63 3.00 -46.80
CA TYR A 141 -8.11 1.97 -45.89
C TYR A 141 -9.62 2.14 -45.75
N SER A 142 -10.36 1.04 -45.70
CA SER A 142 -11.81 1.10 -45.65
C SER A 142 -12.27 1.84 -44.39
N GLN A 143 -12.95 2.97 -44.59
CA GLN A 143 -13.48 3.78 -43.51
C GLN A 143 -14.59 3.03 -42.76
N GLU A 144 -15.47 2.32 -43.48
CA GLU A 144 -16.50 1.47 -42.88
C GLU A 144 -15.90 0.38 -42.00
N HIS A 145 -14.79 -0.22 -42.43
CA HIS A 145 -14.09 -1.23 -41.63
C HIS A 145 -13.43 -0.62 -40.38
N MET A 146 -12.83 0.57 -40.49
CA MET A 146 -12.32 1.31 -39.32
C MET A 146 -13.42 1.66 -38.33
N ASP A 147 -14.56 2.11 -38.83
CA ASP A 147 -15.71 2.45 -38.01
C ASP A 147 -16.24 1.21 -37.29
N SER A 148 -16.36 0.07 -37.97
CA SER A 148 -16.73 -1.20 -37.36
C SER A 148 -15.75 -1.62 -36.25
N LEU A 149 -14.44 -1.57 -36.51
CA LEU A 149 -13.41 -1.91 -35.53
C LEU A 149 -13.43 -0.94 -34.33
N ARG A 150 -13.69 0.35 -34.57
CA ARG A 150 -13.82 1.35 -33.50
C ARG A 150 -14.98 1.03 -32.58
N HIS A 151 -16.15 0.68 -33.13
CA HIS A 151 -17.31 0.26 -32.34
C HIS A 151 -17.01 -1.01 -31.54
N GLN A 152 -16.37 -2.01 -32.17
CA GLN A 152 -16.00 -3.24 -31.47
C GLN A 152 -15.04 -2.99 -30.29
N ILE A 153 -14.03 -2.14 -30.46
CA ILE A 153 -13.10 -1.80 -29.37
C ILE A 153 -13.78 -0.94 -28.31
N TYR A 154 -14.70 -0.06 -28.70
CA TYR A 154 -15.49 0.74 -27.77
C TYR A 154 -16.40 -0.14 -26.90
N ASP A 155 -17.14 -1.07 -27.50
CA ASP A 155 -18.00 -2.03 -26.78
C ASP A 155 -17.16 -2.92 -25.85
N LEU A 156 -16.02 -3.37 -26.34
CA LEU A 156 -15.06 -4.14 -25.54
C LEU A 156 -14.56 -3.32 -24.35
N GLN A 157 -14.17 -2.06 -24.57
CA GLN A 157 -13.73 -1.16 -23.51
C GLN A 157 -14.84 -0.88 -22.49
N MET A 158 -16.08 -0.70 -22.94
CA MET A 158 -17.21 -0.51 -22.04
C MET A 158 -17.43 -1.74 -21.15
N LYS A 159 -17.39 -2.94 -21.73
CA LYS A 159 -17.47 -4.19 -20.95
C LYS A 159 -16.28 -4.36 -20.00
N GLN A 160 -15.07 -4.00 -20.45
CA GLN A 160 -13.88 -3.98 -19.60
C GLN A 160 -14.06 -3.03 -18.42
N LEU A 161 -14.62 -1.84 -18.61
CA LEU A 161 -14.86 -0.86 -17.55
C LEU A 161 -15.98 -1.28 -16.59
N LEU A 162 -17.04 -1.91 -17.11
CA LEU A 162 -18.18 -2.39 -16.30
C LEU A 162 -17.82 -3.63 -15.48
N ASN A 163 -17.07 -4.56 -16.07
CA ASN A 163 -16.66 -5.81 -15.42
C ASN A 163 -15.32 -5.67 -14.68
N ARG A 164 -14.55 -4.61 -14.93
CA ARG A 164 -13.44 -4.24 -14.05
C ARG A 164 -13.98 -3.78 -12.72
N ARG A 165 -13.47 -4.41 -11.66
CA ARG A 165 -13.24 -3.66 -10.43
C ARG A 165 -12.26 -2.53 -10.80
N PRO A 166 -12.61 -1.25 -10.53
CA PRO A 166 -11.86 -0.11 -11.04
C PRO A 166 -10.39 -0.18 -10.58
N ILE A 167 -9.47 -0.09 -11.55
CA ILE A 167 -8.04 0.05 -11.28
C ILE A 167 -7.76 1.52 -10.95
N PRO A 168 -7.11 1.84 -9.82
CA PRO A 168 -6.72 3.21 -9.50
C PRO A 168 -5.68 3.73 -10.49
N PRO A 169 -5.58 5.05 -10.71
CA PRO A 169 -4.56 5.69 -11.57
C PRO A 169 -3.09 5.46 -11.15
N ALA A 170 -2.86 4.75 -10.04
CA ALA A 170 -1.54 4.49 -9.45
C ALA A 170 -0.81 3.30 -10.10
N GLU A 171 -1.47 2.46 -10.90
CA GLU A 171 -0.78 1.47 -11.75
C GLU A 171 -0.20 2.15 -13.00
N ASN A 172 0.68 3.13 -12.80
CA ASN A 172 1.48 3.72 -13.87
C ASN A 172 2.86 3.04 -13.92
N PHE A 173 2.96 2.05 -14.81
CA PHE A 173 4.09 1.78 -15.73
C PHE A 173 5.50 1.46 -15.18
N HIS A 174 5.84 1.68 -13.90
CA HIS A 174 7.20 1.44 -13.38
C HIS A 174 7.46 0.00 -12.91
N THR A 175 6.41 -0.77 -12.66
CA THR A 175 6.50 -2.16 -12.16
C THR A 175 6.78 -3.20 -13.26
N LEU A 176 7.18 -2.75 -14.45
CA LEU A 176 7.34 -3.64 -15.60
C LEU A 176 8.78 -4.19 -15.74
N SER A 177 9.78 -3.67 -15.02
CA SER A 177 11.18 -4.09 -15.21
C SER A 177 11.70 -5.18 -14.27
N LEU A 178 10.89 -5.78 -13.40
CA LEU A 178 11.42 -6.67 -12.36
C LEU A 178 10.66 -8.00 -12.26
N VAL A 179 10.90 -8.89 -13.23
CA VAL A 179 10.92 -10.33 -12.99
C VAL A 179 12.27 -10.85 -13.47
N PRO A 180 13.11 -11.44 -12.60
CA PRO A 180 14.37 -12.03 -13.02
C PRO A 180 14.11 -13.16 -14.03
N VAL A 181 14.89 -13.16 -15.11
CA VAL A 181 15.06 -14.30 -16.00
C VAL A 181 15.72 -15.42 -15.18
N GLN A 182 14.97 -16.39 -14.68
CA GLN A 182 15.57 -17.61 -14.15
C GLN A 182 16.09 -18.47 -15.31
N GLN A 183 17.40 -18.40 -15.51
CA GLN A 183 18.15 -19.45 -16.20
C GLN A 183 18.08 -20.73 -15.36
N SER A 184 17.64 -21.81 -15.98
CA SER A 184 17.61 -23.15 -15.41
C SER A 184 19.01 -23.61 -15.02
N VAL A 185 19.30 -23.65 -13.72
CA VAL A 185 20.44 -24.41 -13.18
C VAL A 185 19.89 -25.66 -12.51
N ILE A 186 20.15 -26.80 -13.15
CA ILE A 186 19.89 -28.14 -12.61
C ILE A 186 20.76 -28.32 -11.37
N ARG A 187 20.15 -28.62 -10.20
CA ARG A 187 20.86 -29.02 -8.98
C ARG A 187 20.46 -30.45 -8.59
N PRO A 188 21.40 -31.35 -8.23
CA PRO A 188 21.08 -32.75 -7.90
C PRO A 188 20.46 -32.88 -6.49
N PRO A 189 19.81 -34.01 -6.17
CA PRO A 189 19.07 -34.20 -4.93
C PRO A 189 20.05 -34.48 -3.77
N HIS A 190 19.98 -33.68 -2.71
CA HIS A 190 20.68 -33.97 -1.45
C HIS A 190 19.73 -34.67 -0.47
N GLN A 191 20.19 -35.84 -0.03
CA GLN A 191 19.60 -36.72 0.97
C GLN A 191 19.56 -36.04 2.34
N TRP A 192 18.48 -36.26 3.09
CA TRP A 192 18.34 -35.86 4.50
C TRP A 192 19.13 -36.82 5.41
N PRO A 193 19.92 -36.31 6.38
CA PRO A 193 20.34 -37.09 7.52
C PRO A 193 19.32 -36.99 8.66
N ILE A 194 18.98 -38.17 9.16
CA ILE A 194 18.16 -38.51 10.31
C ILE A 194 18.75 -37.96 11.61
N SER A 195 17.91 -37.43 12.51
CA SER A 195 18.26 -37.11 13.90
C SER A 195 18.37 -38.37 14.77
N PRO A 196 19.25 -38.42 15.77
CA PRO A 196 19.10 -39.31 16.92
C PRO A 196 18.67 -38.57 18.18
N THR A 197 17.90 -39.30 18.99
CA THR A 197 17.20 -38.90 20.22
C THR A 197 18.03 -39.14 21.49
N LEU A 198 17.74 -38.32 22.51
CA LEU A 198 17.76 -38.57 23.98
C LEU A 198 19.08 -38.78 24.77
N SER A 199 19.30 -37.92 25.77
CA SER A 199 19.61 -38.25 27.19
C SER A 199 19.50 -36.97 28.04
N GLU A 200 18.46 -36.81 28.87
CA GLU A 200 18.52 -36.96 30.34
C GLU A 200 19.71 -36.27 31.03
N TYR A 201 19.46 -35.10 31.64
CA TYR A 201 19.97 -34.78 32.98
C TYR A 201 19.08 -33.72 33.64
N SER A 202 18.64 -34.05 34.86
CA SER A 202 17.86 -33.24 35.80
C SER A 202 18.74 -32.22 36.51
N ASP A 203 18.20 -31.05 36.85
CA ASP A 203 18.34 -30.50 38.21
C ASP A 203 17.32 -29.36 38.45
N GLU A 204 16.54 -29.53 39.51
CA GLU A 204 15.59 -28.57 40.07
C GLU A 204 16.29 -27.48 40.88
N VAL A 205 15.82 -26.22 40.79
CA VAL A 205 16.06 -25.20 41.82
C VAL A 205 14.77 -24.42 42.09
N HIS A 206 14.48 -24.30 43.39
CA HIS A 206 13.28 -23.86 44.07
C HIS A 206 12.71 -22.48 43.71
N TRP A 207 11.38 -22.42 43.56
CA TRP A 207 10.59 -21.19 43.64
C TRP A 207 10.39 -20.75 45.10
N ARG A 208 10.82 -19.53 45.44
CA ARG A 208 10.31 -18.78 46.61
C ARG A 208 9.35 -17.68 46.15
N PRO A 209 8.31 -17.33 46.93
CA PRO A 209 7.33 -16.31 46.56
C PRO A 209 7.88 -14.90 46.83
N ALA A 210 7.76 -14.00 45.85
CA ALA A 210 8.04 -12.57 46.04
C ALA A 210 6.83 -11.85 46.67
N ALA A 211 7.13 -10.99 47.63
CA ALA A 211 6.22 -10.20 48.47
C ALA A 211 5.50 -9.05 47.71
N PRO A 212 4.37 -8.52 48.23
CA PRO A 212 3.58 -7.48 47.56
C PRO A 212 4.26 -6.10 47.60
N SER A 213 4.23 -5.38 46.48
CA SER A 213 4.74 -4.01 46.35
C SER A 213 3.77 -2.98 46.97
N PRO A 214 4.28 -1.87 47.57
CA PRO A 214 3.46 -0.83 48.21
C PRO A 214 2.82 0.15 47.21
N PRO A 215 1.75 0.89 47.60
CA PRO A 215 1.02 1.76 46.68
C PRO A 215 1.80 3.05 46.36
N ALA A 216 1.85 3.40 45.08
CA ALA A 216 2.40 4.67 44.62
C ALA A 216 1.40 5.81 44.89
N LEU A 217 1.78 6.75 45.75
CA LEU A 217 1.17 8.07 45.87
C LEU A 217 1.97 9.04 45.01
N SER A 218 1.34 9.72 44.05
CA SER A 218 1.83 10.98 43.50
C SER A 218 0.68 11.81 42.90
N PRO A 219 0.80 13.15 42.94
CA PRO A 219 -0.32 14.08 43.01
C PRO A 219 -0.90 14.44 41.63
N THR A 220 -2.20 14.70 41.64
CA THR A 220 -2.98 15.16 40.50
C THR A 220 -2.75 16.65 40.24
N THR A 221 -2.26 17.01 39.05
CA THR A 221 -2.41 18.35 38.49
C THR A 221 -3.21 18.27 37.19
N THR A 222 -4.47 18.68 37.29
CA THR A 222 -5.43 18.79 36.19
C THR A 222 -5.17 20.02 35.33
N PHE A 223 -4.87 19.82 34.05
CA PHE A 223 -5.16 20.81 33.00
C PHE A 223 -5.94 20.12 31.87
N SER A 224 -7.18 20.56 31.68
CA SER A 224 -8.17 19.97 30.78
C SER A 224 -8.28 20.78 29.49
N THR A 225 -7.67 20.30 28.41
CA THR A 225 -8.04 20.64 27.02
C THR A 225 -7.63 19.47 26.14
N THR A 226 -8.55 18.56 25.87
CA THR A 226 -8.15 17.20 25.47
C THR A 226 -8.98 16.67 24.30
N SER A 227 -8.26 16.40 23.21
CA SER A 227 -8.62 15.34 22.26
C SER A 227 -8.39 14.00 22.96
N HIS A 228 -9.19 13.66 23.96
CA HIS A 228 -9.09 12.34 24.57
C HIS A 228 -9.58 11.29 23.57
N ALA A 229 -8.70 10.39 23.14
CA ALA A 229 -9.13 9.05 22.81
C ALA A 229 -9.79 8.49 24.08
N SER A 230 -11.12 8.39 24.10
CA SER A 230 -11.81 7.73 25.20
C SER A 230 -11.37 6.28 25.16
N SER A 231 -10.50 5.90 26.10
CA SER A 231 -10.10 4.53 26.35
C SER A 231 -11.35 3.66 26.54
N ALA A 232 -11.38 2.57 25.77
CA ALA A 232 -12.04 1.30 26.00
C ALA A 232 -13.55 1.27 26.33
N GLU A 233 -14.34 0.97 25.29
CA GLU A 233 -15.09 -0.30 25.25
C GLU A 233 -15.02 -0.78 23.78
N SER A 234 -13.95 -1.50 23.47
CA SER A 234 -13.87 -2.35 22.29
C SER A 234 -14.08 -3.78 22.78
N GLU A 235 -15.14 -4.43 22.32
CA GLU A 235 -15.40 -5.86 22.60
C GLU A 235 -14.36 -6.78 21.94
N ILE A 236 -13.44 -6.22 21.14
CA ILE A 236 -12.39 -6.94 20.44
C ILE A 236 -11.04 -6.53 21.02
N GLY A 237 -10.23 -7.51 21.44
CA GLY A 237 -8.82 -7.31 21.79
C GLY A 237 -7.93 -6.98 20.57
N HIS A 238 -8.34 -6.02 19.73
CA HIS A 238 -7.60 -5.56 18.56
C HIS A 238 -6.53 -4.54 18.97
N TRP A 239 -5.34 -4.58 18.36
CA TRP A 239 -4.22 -3.67 18.70
C TRP A 239 -4.62 -2.19 18.64
N GLY A 240 -5.47 -1.82 17.67
CA GLY A 240 -5.95 -0.45 17.49
C GLY A 240 -6.75 0.12 18.66
N SER A 241 -7.22 -0.72 19.60
CA SER A 241 -7.87 -0.25 20.83
C SER A 241 -6.89 0.32 21.86
N ARG A 242 -5.60 -0.05 21.77
CA ARG A 242 -4.52 0.34 22.71
C ARG A 242 -3.48 1.26 22.07
N ILE A 243 -3.53 1.46 20.75
CA ILE A 243 -2.47 2.18 20.01
C ILE A 243 -2.33 3.66 20.43
N PHE A 244 -3.40 4.25 20.97
CA PHE A 244 -3.43 5.63 21.46
C PHE A 244 -3.10 5.78 22.95
N SER A 245 -2.76 4.68 23.63
CA SER A 245 -2.33 4.70 25.03
C SER A 245 -0.89 5.17 25.15
N ASP A 246 -0.56 5.83 26.27
CA ASP A 246 0.80 6.19 26.67
C ASP A 246 1.57 7.05 25.66
N LEU A 247 0.85 7.94 24.96
CA LEU A 247 1.46 8.87 24.01
C LEU A 247 2.01 10.12 24.71
N PRO A 248 3.23 10.57 24.35
CA PRO A 248 3.64 11.94 24.59
C PRO A 248 2.66 12.92 23.94
N ALA A 249 2.63 14.16 24.42
CA ALA A 249 1.68 15.17 23.96
C ALA A 249 2.39 16.48 23.65
N THR A 250 3.16 16.51 22.56
CA THR A 250 3.78 17.73 22.06
C THR A 250 2.75 18.57 21.33
N MET A 251 2.47 19.76 21.87
CA MET A 251 1.42 20.63 21.35
C MET A 251 1.76 21.14 19.95
N LEU A 252 0.75 21.14 19.08
CA LEU A 252 0.80 21.75 17.76
C LEU A 252 0.25 23.18 17.81
N ASP A 253 0.81 24.07 16.98
CA ASP A 253 0.37 25.46 16.90
C ASP A 253 -1.12 25.60 16.58
N GLY A 254 -1.72 26.63 17.17
CA GLY A 254 -3.16 26.86 17.12
C GLY A 254 -3.66 27.31 15.74
N ASP A 255 -4.23 26.38 14.98
CA ASP A 255 -5.07 26.69 13.82
C ASP A 255 -6.48 27.10 14.29
N PRO A 256 -7.16 28.13 13.73
CA PRO A 256 -8.54 28.46 14.10
C PRO A 256 -9.58 27.40 13.66
N GLU A 257 -9.25 26.52 12.70
CA GLU A 257 -10.17 25.51 12.18
C GLU A 257 -10.56 24.47 13.26
N ARG A 258 -11.66 23.76 13.00
CA ARG A 258 -12.20 22.71 13.87
C ARG A 258 -12.47 21.46 13.04
N SER A 259 -12.45 20.30 13.69
CA SER A 259 -12.81 19.04 13.02
C SER A 259 -14.23 19.13 12.47
N ARG A 260 -14.40 18.76 11.19
CA ARG A 260 -15.69 18.86 10.49
C ARG A 260 -15.80 17.88 9.33
N TYR A 261 -17.03 17.54 8.99
CA TYR A 261 -17.39 16.87 7.75
C TYR A 261 -17.53 17.91 6.62
N SER A 262 -17.17 17.55 5.39
CA SER A 262 -17.36 18.41 4.22
C SER A 262 -18.64 18.03 3.47
N ASP A 263 -19.60 18.95 3.44
CA ASP A 263 -20.90 18.83 2.78
C ASP A 263 -20.86 19.06 1.26
N LYS A 264 -19.74 19.58 0.74
CA LYS A 264 -19.62 20.04 -0.66
C LYS A 264 -19.84 18.95 -1.71
N TYR A 265 -19.71 17.68 -1.34
CA TYR A 265 -19.90 16.54 -2.23
C TYR A 265 -20.49 15.39 -1.42
N LEU A 266 -21.73 14.99 -1.74
CA LEU A 266 -22.51 13.92 -1.06
C LEU A 266 -21.93 12.53 -1.31
N ARG A 267 -20.66 12.31 -0.98
CA ARG A 267 -20.00 11.00 -1.05
C ARG A 267 -19.79 10.50 0.37
N GLY A 268 -20.45 9.39 0.66
CA GLY A 268 -20.53 8.84 2.00
C GLY A 268 -21.93 8.26 2.20
N SER A 269 -21.99 7.07 2.79
CA SER A 269 -23.26 6.44 3.10
C SER A 269 -23.83 7.03 4.39
N SER A 270 -25.12 7.37 4.39
CA SER A 270 -25.90 7.56 5.63
C SER A 270 -26.25 6.23 6.29
N ILE A 271 -25.83 5.11 5.73
CA ILE A 271 -25.97 3.79 6.33
C ILE A 271 -24.71 3.50 7.14
N LEU A 272 -24.91 3.14 8.41
CA LEU A 272 -23.82 2.70 9.29
C LEU A 272 -23.27 1.33 8.84
N PRO A 273 -22.05 0.97 9.26
CA PRO A 273 -21.50 -0.35 9.01
C PRO A 273 -22.46 -1.47 9.44
N GLY A 274 -22.53 -2.54 8.65
CA GLY A 274 -23.38 -3.70 8.93
C GLY A 274 -23.01 -4.43 10.22
N ALA A 275 -23.86 -5.36 10.67
CA ALA A 275 -23.67 -6.09 11.93
C ALA A 275 -22.38 -6.94 11.96
N GLU A 276 -21.82 -7.27 10.80
CA GLU A 276 -20.57 -8.01 10.67
C GLU A 276 -19.31 -7.15 10.96
N TYR A 277 -19.47 -5.83 11.05
CA TYR A 277 -18.39 -4.91 11.36
C TYR A 277 -18.27 -4.68 12.86
N LYS A 278 -17.03 -4.67 13.31
CA LYS A 278 -16.65 -4.62 14.71
C LYS A 278 -15.85 -3.34 14.98
N LYS A 279 -16.33 -2.51 15.92
CA LYS A 279 -15.70 -1.21 16.25
C LYS A 279 -14.32 -1.41 16.86
N ILE A 280 -13.29 -0.86 16.22
CA ILE A 280 -11.90 -0.93 16.70
C ILE A 280 -11.67 0.13 17.78
N PHE A 281 -11.92 1.40 17.45
CA PHE A 281 -11.75 2.52 18.37
C PHE A 281 -12.64 3.71 17.98
N GLN A 282 -12.71 4.69 18.88
CA GLN A 282 -13.39 5.97 18.68
C GLN A 282 -12.54 7.12 19.21
N ILE A 283 -12.40 8.18 18.42
CA ILE A 283 -11.79 9.45 18.84
C ILE A 283 -12.88 10.51 18.92
N LYS A 284 -12.89 11.26 20.02
CA LYS A 284 -13.75 12.41 20.22
C LYS A 284 -12.93 13.69 20.05
N PHE A 285 -13.40 14.57 19.17
CA PHE A 285 -12.83 15.89 18.93
C PHE A 285 -13.67 16.97 19.62
N PRO A 286 -13.10 18.18 19.81
CA PRO A 286 -13.87 19.34 20.24
C PRO A 286 -15.10 19.58 19.35
N GLY A 287 -16.19 20.09 19.94
CA GLY A 287 -17.46 20.28 19.22
C GLY A 287 -18.25 18.98 19.01
N ASN A 288 -18.00 17.95 19.80
CA ASN A 288 -18.68 16.64 19.75
C ASN A 288 -18.57 15.89 18.41
N PHE A 289 -17.67 16.32 17.52
CA PHE A 289 -17.31 15.56 16.33
C PHE A 289 -16.59 14.27 16.75
N ARG A 290 -16.96 13.14 16.16
CA ARG A 290 -16.34 11.84 16.48
C ARG A 290 -15.98 11.09 15.22
N ILE A 291 -14.87 10.37 15.30
CA ILE A 291 -14.47 9.37 14.32
C ILE A 291 -14.54 8.01 14.97
N LYS A 292 -15.15 7.05 14.28
CA LYS A 292 -15.21 5.64 14.66
C LYS A 292 -14.65 4.80 13.52
N LEU A 293 -13.77 3.88 13.84
CA LEU A 293 -13.23 2.91 12.87
C LEU A 293 -13.77 1.52 13.17
N TYR A 294 -14.20 0.83 12.13
CA TYR A 294 -14.77 -0.50 12.19
C TYR A 294 -14.00 -1.45 11.28
N LEU A 295 -13.84 -2.69 11.71
CA LEU A 295 -13.19 -3.77 10.98
C LEU A 295 -14.14 -4.94 10.81
N ARG A 296 -14.18 -5.51 9.61
CA ARG A 296 -14.82 -6.80 9.37
C ARG A 296 -13.77 -7.91 9.37
N SER A 297 -13.86 -8.83 10.34
CA SER A 297 -12.84 -9.87 10.54
C SER A 297 -12.71 -10.89 9.40
N SER A 298 -13.76 -11.08 8.58
CA SER A 298 -13.74 -12.08 7.51
C SER A 298 -12.82 -11.74 6.34
N ASP A 299 -12.69 -10.44 6.01
CA ASP A 299 -11.90 -9.96 4.87
C ASP A 299 -11.03 -8.74 5.21
N TYR A 300 -10.93 -8.38 6.49
CA TYR A 300 -10.18 -7.24 7.00
C TYR A 300 -10.59 -5.89 6.40
N ARG A 301 -11.82 -5.78 5.90
CA ARG A 301 -12.34 -4.52 5.38
C ARG A 301 -12.57 -3.53 6.51
N CYS A 302 -12.12 -2.30 6.31
CA CYS A 302 -12.28 -1.23 7.28
C CYS A 302 -13.25 -0.17 6.77
N GLU A 303 -14.11 0.31 7.65
CA GLU A 303 -15.00 1.44 7.42
C GLU A 303 -14.77 2.52 8.48
N ILE A 304 -14.80 3.78 8.06
CA ILE A 304 -14.66 4.95 8.92
C ILE A 304 -15.97 5.73 8.94
N VAL A 305 -16.41 6.09 10.14
CA VAL A 305 -17.65 6.84 10.37
C VAL A 305 -17.34 8.15 11.06
N CYS A 306 -17.74 9.25 10.43
CA CYS A 306 -17.83 10.57 11.05
C CYS A 306 -19.20 10.75 11.68
N THR A 307 -19.28 11.27 12.90
CA THR A 307 -20.55 11.72 13.51
C THR A 307 -20.39 13.12 14.07
N TRP A 308 -21.35 14.00 13.84
CA TRP A 308 -21.37 15.36 14.38
C TRP A 308 -22.66 15.61 15.15
N PRO A 309 -22.64 16.47 16.18
CA PRO A 309 -23.83 16.75 16.95
C PRO A 309 -24.90 17.42 16.09
N GLU A 310 -26.13 17.27 16.55
CA GLU A 310 -27.24 18.11 16.15
C GLU A 310 -26.96 19.55 16.59
N ASP A 311 -27.09 20.49 15.66
CA ASP A 311 -27.02 21.92 15.93
C ASP A 311 -28.42 22.53 15.77
N ARG A 312 -28.62 23.77 16.25
CA ARG A 312 -29.92 24.46 16.18
C ARG A 312 -30.47 24.63 14.76
N HIS A 313 -29.64 24.40 13.73
CA HIS A 313 -29.96 24.56 12.31
C HIS A 313 -29.69 23.30 11.48
N SER A 314 -29.20 22.21 12.07
CA SER A 314 -29.00 20.95 11.36
C SER A 314 -29.26 19.76 12.27
N ASP A 315 -30.14 18.88 11.81
CA ASP A 315 -30.30 17.55 12.39
C ASP A 315 -28.92 16.88 12.32
N GLY A 316 -28.39 16.48 13.48
CA GLY A 316 -27.07 15.87 13.59
C GLY A 316 -26.93 14.72 12.61
N GLY A 317 -25.70 14.47 12.17
CA GLY A 317 -25.50 13.55 11.06
C GLY A 317 -24.34 12.60 11.26
N HIS A 318 -24.34 11.58 10.40
CA HIS A 318 -23.22 10.69 10.24
C HIS A 318 -22.96 10.43 8.76
N SER A 319 -21.70 10.13 8.47
CA SER A 319 -21.26 9.68 7.15
C SER A 319 -20.32 8.50 7.34
N CYS A 320 -20.52 7.45 6.56
CA CYS A 320 -19.66 6.27 6.51
C CYS A 320 -18.93 6.21 5.16
N MET A 321 -17.65 5.84 5.18
CA MET A 321 -16.83 5.60 3.98
C MET A 321 -15.95 4.35 4.18
N PRO A 322 -15.74 3.53 3.13
CA PRO A 322 -14.69 2.52 3.14
C PRO A 322 -13.31 3.17 3.24
N LEU A 323 -12.42 2.59 4.04
CA LEU A 323 -11.08 3.16 4.27
C LEU A 323 -10.21 3.12 3.01
N ASP A 324 -10.42 2.15 2.14
CA ASP A 324 -9.71 1.98 0.85
C ASP A 324 -10.13 2.99 -0.22
N GLU A 325 -11.21 3.74 -0.01
CA GLU A 325 -11.62 4.83 -0.89
C GLU A 325 -11.04 6.18 -0.48
N LEU A 326 -10.37 6.24 0.67
CA LEU A 326 -9.81 7.45 1.25
C LEU A 326 -8.28 7.45 1.21
N HIS A 327 -7.70 8.62 1.03
CA HIS A 327 -6.31 8.93 1.30
C HIS A 327 -6.20 10.08 2.30
N ILE A 328 -5.09 10.17 3.00
CA ILE A 328 -4.88 11.11 4.10
C ILE A 328 -3.85 12.17 3.73
N LYS A 329 -4.04 13.43 4.13
CA LYS A 329 -3.07 14.51 3.89
C LYS A 329 -2.94 15.38 5.12
N ARG A 330 -1.71 15.64 5.55
CA ARG A 330 -1.43 16.61 6.62
C ARG A 330 -1.34 18.04 6.08
N ALA A 331 -1.91 18.98 6.82
CA ALA A 331 -1.71 20.41 6.67
C ALA A 331 -1.64 21.05 8.07
N GLY A 332 -0.44 21.34 8.57
CA GLY A 332 -0.25 21.83 9.93
C GLY A 332 -0.80 20.84 10.97
N PRO A 333 -1.74 21.25 11.85
CA PRO A 333 -2.38 20.37 12.83
C PRO A 333 -3.59 19.58 12.29
N LEU A 334 -3.88 19.69 10.99
CA LEU A 334 -5.04 19.07 10.36
C LEU A 334 -4.63 17.81 9.59
N LEU A 335 -5.43 16.76 9.72
CA LEU A 335 -5.47 15.64 8.78
C LEU A 335 -6.75 15.72 7.95
N HIS A 336 -6.56 15.82 6.65
CA HIS A 336 -7.63 15.77 5.66
C HIS A 336 -7.79 14.34 5.17
N LEU A 337 -8.97 13.77 5.35
CA LEU A 337 -9.38 12.53 4.72
C LEU A 337 -10.03 12.88 3.39
N CYS A 338 -9.42 12.44 2.30
CA CYS A 338 -9.76 12.85 0.95
C CYS A 338 -10.07 11.65 0.07
N TYR A 339 -10.84 11.84 -1.00
CA TYR A 339 -11.03 10.85 -2.04
C TYR A 339 -10.89 11.49 -3.43
N PRO A 340 -10.52 10.71 -4.46
CA PRO A 340 -10.42 11.21 -5.82
C PRO A 340 -11.79 11.25 -6.51
N THR A 341 -12.00 12.27 -7.35
CA THR A 341 -13.08 12.34 -8.34
C THR A 341 -12.52 12.65 -9.73
N ILE A 342 -13.40 12.71 -10.73
CA ILE A 342 -13.05 13.12 -12.10
C ILE A 342 -12.52 14.56 -12.11
N GLU A 343 -13.02 15.42 -11.21
CA GLU A 343 -12.72 16.84 -11.18
C GLU A 343 -11.49 17.18 -10.33
N SER A 344 -11.26 16.43 -9.24
CA SER A 344 -10.15 16.68 -8.34
C SER A 344 -9.62 15.38 -7.74
N PRO A 345 -8.29 15.18 -7.71
CA PRO A 345 -7.70 14.03 -7.04
C PRO A 345 -7.84 14.09 -5.51
N HIS A 346 -8.18 15.25 -4.92
CA HIS A 346 -8.19 15.47 -3.47
C HIS A 346 -9.46 16.20 -3.02
N ILE A 347 -10.61 15.54 -3.13
CA ILE A 347 -11.84 16.06 -2.51
C ILE A 347 -11.84 15.69 -1.03
N CYS A 348 -11.88 16.71 -0.16
CA CYS A 348 -11.95 16.53 1.28
C CYS A 348 -13.33 15.95 1.67
N TRP A 349 -13.31 14.82 2.39
CA TRP A 349 -14.48 14.21 3.02
C TRP A 349 -14.62 14.65 4.47
N ALA A 350 -13.51 14.59 5.22
CA ALA A 350 -13.48 15.01 6.61
C ALA A 350 -12.13 15.66 6.94
N MET A 351 -12.18 16.60 7.86
CA MET A 351 -11.02 17.32 8.37
C MET A 351 -10.94 17.07 9.87
N LEU A 352 -9.77 16.61 10.34
CA LEU A 352 -9.52 16.23 11.72
C LEU A 352 -8.43 17.11 12.29
N LYS A 353 -8.76 17.88 13.33
CA LYS A 353 -7.79 18.71 14.04
C LYS A 353 -7.22 17.98 15.24
N PHE A 354 -5.90 17.83 15.24
CA PHE A 354 -5.17 17.27 16.37
C PHE A 354 -4.50 18.39 17.17
N THR A 355 -4.47 18.21 18.48
CA THR A 355 -3.80 19.13 19.41
C THR A 355 -2.37 18.73 19.70
N ALA A 356 -2.05 17.44 19.53
CA ALA A 356 -0.73 16.87 19.75
C ALA A 356 -0.21 16.18 18.49
N TYR A 357 1.09 16.33 18.22
CA TYR A 357 1.76 15.74 17.07
C TYR A 357 1.72 14.20 17.10
N GLU A 358 1.94 13.60 18.26
CA GLU A 358 1.99 12.14 18.41
C GLU A 358 0.64 11.51 18.08
N MET A 359 -0.45 12.11 18.55
CA MET A 359 -1.82 11.69 18.21
C MET A 359 -2.10 11.77 16.71
N LEU A 360 -1.60 12.82 16.05
CA LEU A 360 -1.72 13.02 14.60
C LEU A 360 -1.00 11.88 13.86
N VAL A 361 0.27 11.63 14.19
CA VAL A 361 1.09 10.58 13.57
C VAL A 361 0.50 9.19 13.82
N ILE A 362 0.10 8.88 15.05
CA ILE A 362 -0.49 7.58 15.38
C ILE A 362 -1.78 7.35 14.62
N PHE A 363 -2.64 8.38 14.50
CA PHE A 363 -3.83 8.27 13.68
C PHE A 363 -3.48 8.02 12.20
N HIS A 364 -2.51 8.76 11.66
CA HIS A 364 -2.03 8.61 10.30
C HIS A 364 -1.52 7.19 10.03
N CYS A 365 -0.59 6.69 10.85
CA CYS A 365 -0.04 5.34 10.69
C CYS A 365 -1.11 4.26 10.90
N THR A 366 -2.04 4.45 11.83
CA THR A 366 -3.17 3.53 12.05
C THR A 366 -4.08 3.47 10.83
N PHE A 367 -4.40 4.63 10.24
CA PHE A 367 -5.20 4.73 9.02
C PHE A 367 -4.54 3.96 7.86
N LEU A 368 -3.26 4.21 7.61
CA LEU A 368 -2.49 3.53 6.56
C LEU A 368 -2.44 2.02 6.79
N SER A 369 -2.14 1.60 8.03
CA SER A 369 -2.02 0.19 8.38
C SER A 369 -3.34 -0.55 8.17
N LEU A 370 -4.45 -0.05 8.71
CA LEU A 370 -5.76 -0.66 8.52
C LEU A 370 -6.18 -0.73 7.06
N ARG A 371 -5.86 0.32 6.28
CA ARG A 371 -6.17 0.39 4.86
C ARG A 371 -5.38 -0.65 4.04
N SER A 372 -4.11 -0.88 4.37
CA SER A 372 -3.25 -1.83 3.66
C SER A 372 -3.62 -3.31 3.88
N HIS A 373 -4.35 -3.64 4.96
CA HIS A 373 -4.72 -5.02 5.28
C HIS A 373 -6.02 -5.50 4.61
N ASN A 374 -6.69 -4.66 3.82
CA ASN A 374 -7.93 -5.05 3.14
C ASN A 374 -7.67 -6.17 2.10
N ARG A 375 -8.11 -7.40 2.42
CA ARG A 375 -7.88 -8.58 1.59
C ARG A 375 -8.58 -8.52 0.24
N ALA A 376 -9.67 -7.74 0.13
CA ALA A 376 -10.43 -7.62 -1.10
C ALA A 376 -9.77 -6.66 -2.10
N ARG A 377 -9.02 -5.66 -1.61
CA ARG A 377 -8.33 -4.62 -2.38
C ARG A 377 -7.16 -4.06 -1.56
N TYR A 378 -5.93 -4.39 -1.95
CA TYR A 378 -4.75 -3.71 -1.38
C TYR A 378 -4.75 -2.25 -1.86
N ALA A 379 -5.06 -1.34 -0.96
CA ALA A 379 -4.92 0.09 -1.21
C ALA A 379 -3.47 0.49 -0.97
N SER A 380 -2.82 1.02 -2.02
CA SER A 380 -1.44 1.48 -1.95
C SER A 380 -1.32 2.74 -1.09
N ASN A 381 -0.25 2.81 -0.29
CA ASN A 381 0.10 3.98 0.51
C ASN A 381 1.09 4.91 -0.22
N GLU A 382 1.43 4.65 -1.50
CA GLU A 382 2.44 5.44 -2.22
C GLU A 382 2.13 6.95 -2.20
N PHE A 383 0.85 7.33 -2.19
CA PHE A 383 0.42 8.72 -2.28
C PHE A 383 0.50 9.50 -0.95
N ASP A 384 0.33 8.81 0.18
CA ASP A 384 0.08 9.43 1.49
C ASP A 384 0.82 8.73 2.63
N HIS A 385 1.89 8.01 2.34
CA HIS A 385 2.73 7.42 3.38
C HIS A 385 3.57 8.46 4.13
N GLU A 386 3.96 9.55 3.47
CA GLU A 386 4.74 10.62 4.09
C GLU A 386 3.83 11.63 4.80
N VAL A 387 4.16 11.93 6.04
CA VAL A 387 3.48 12.97 6.83
C VAL A 387 4.10 14.32 6.47
N LYS A 388 3.36 15.14 5.71
CA LYS A 388 3.85 16.46 5.27
C LYS A 388 4.33 17.33 6.44
N GLY A 389 5.50 17.95 6.30
CA GLY A 389 6.13 18.75 7.36
C GLY A 389 7.08 17.95 8.25
N GLU A 390 7.41 16.71 7.84
CA GLU A 390 8.52 15.95 8.41
C GLU A 390 9.70 15.89 7.43
N SER A 391 10.92 16.01 7.96
CA SER A 391 12.16 15.75 7.24
C SER A 391 12.68 14.35 7.56
N CYS A 392 13.12 13.62 6.54
CA CYS A 392 13.79 12.33 6.71
C CYS A 392 15.27 12.57 7.02
N GLU A 393 15.66 12.41 8.28
CA GLU A 393 17.04 12.59 8.75
C GLU A 393 17.92 11.36 8.48
N PHE A 394 17.31 10.19 8.37
CA PHE A 394 17.99 8.95 8.01
C PHE A 394 17.00 7.94 7.40
N GLY A 395 17.48 7.13 6.46
CA GLY A 395 16.75 5.96 5.96
C GLY A 395 17.69 4.81 5.64
N GLY A 396 17.37 3.62 6.15
CA GLY A 396 18.10 2.39 5.90
C GLY A 396 17.17 1.18 5.83
N THR A 397 17.76 0.01 5.64
CA THR A 397 17.04 -1.28 5.69
C THR A 397 17.43 -2.06 6.92
N ILE A 398 16.42 -2.54 7.67
CA ILE A 398 16.62 -3.43 8.81
C ILE A 398 16.00 -4.81 8.54
N LEU A 399 16.58 -5.82 9.17
CA LEU A 399 16.06 -7.16 9.31
C LEU A 399 15.41 -7.28 10.69
N ASP A 400 14.17 -7.72 10.72
CA ASP A 400 13.44 -7.91 11.96
C ASP A 400 12.56 -9.15 11.84
N VAL A 401 12.84 -10.16 12.68
CA VAL A 401 12.16 -11.47 12.67
C VAL A 401 12.11 -12.11 11.27
N GLY A 402 13.19 -11.95 10.48
CA GLY A 402 13.31 -12.48 9.12
C GLY A 402 12.62 -11.67 8.02
N TYR A 403 12.01 -10.53 8.35
CA TYR A 403 11.44 -9.61 7.38
C TYR A 403 12.33 -8.39 7.15
N ARG A 404 12.37 -7.91 5.91
CA ARG A 404 13.06 -6.66 5.55
C ARG A 404 12.11 -5.48 5.71
N HIS A 405 12.51 -4.49 6.50
CA HIS A 405 11.74 -3.28 6.76
C HIS A 405 12.53 -2.04 6.36
N ALA A 406 11.84 -1.04 5.84
CA ALA A 406 12.39 0.28 5.69
C ALA A 406 12.35 0.95 7.06
N LEU A 407 13.52 1.25 7.64
CA LEU A 407 13.62 2.06 8.85
C LEU A 407 13.86 3.52 8.44
N ARG A 408 13.07 4.43 9.00
CA ARG A 408 13.18 5.87 8.77
C ARG A 408 13.26 6.60 10.11
N LEU A 409 14.07 7.65 10.12
CA LEU A 409 14.18 8.60 11.21
C LEU A 409 13.60 9.92 10.72
N TRP A 410 12.45 10.29 11.28
CA TRP A 410 11.71 11.49 10.91
C TRP A 410 11.87 12.56 11.97
N ARG A 411 11.93 13.82 11.54
CA ARG A 411 11.87 15.00 12.41
C ARG A 411 10.75 15.91 11.94
N ASP A 412 9.85 16.28 12.84
CA ASP A 412 8.82 17.27 12.55
C ASP A 412 9.42 18.68 12.48
N GLU A 413 9.18 19.40 11.40
CA GLU A 413 9.77 20.73 11.16
C GLU A 413 9.25 21.79 12.13
N ALA A 414 8.00 21.67 12.59
CA ALA A 414 7.37 22.66 13.46
C ALA A 414 7.70 22.44 14.95
N THR A 415 7.66 21.19 15.40
CA THR A 415 7.82 20.83 16.82
C THR A 415 9.19 20.26 17.16
N ASN A 416 10.02 19.95 16.16
CA ASN A 416 11.29 19.22 16.30
C ASN A 416 11.17 17.81 16.89
N VAL A 417 9.95 17.26 17.05
CA VAL A 417 9.78 15.89 17.54
C VAL A 417 10.47 14.91 16.59
N VAL A 418 11.25 13.99 17.16
CA VAL A 418 11.96 12.95 16.43
C VAL A 418 11.27 11.61 16.66
N ARG A 419 10.99 10.89 15.57
CA ARG A 419 10.39 9.55 15.62
C ARG A 419 11.08 8.57 14.69
N LEU A 420 11.08 7.31 15.11
CA LEU A 420 11.41 6.17 14.26
C LEU A 420 10.14 5.61 13.64
N GLU A 421 10.26 5.12 12.42
CA GLU A 421 9.22 4.36 11.74
C GLU A 421 9.84 3.16 11.04
N ALA A 422 9.28 1.98 11.29
CA ALA A 422 9.50 0.81 10.45
C ALA A 422 8.26 0.56 9.58
N SER A 423 8.48 0.43 8.28
CA SER A 423 7.43 0.09 7.32
C SER A 423 7.85 -1.05 6.40
N VAL A 424 6.87 -1.67 5.76
CA VAL A 424 7.11 -2.73 4.78
C VAL A 424 7.95 -2.17 3.63
N LEU A 425 9.10 -2.80 3.37
CA LEU A 425 10.08 -2.32 2.38
C LEU A 425 9.63 -2.54 0.94
N ASN A 426 9.05 -3.72 0.64
CA ASN A 426 8.77 -4.19 -0.71
C ASN A 426 7.42 -4.91 -0.78
N GLY A 427 6.89 -5.07 -2.00
CA GLY A 427 5.67 -5.82 -2.26
C GLY A 427 4.39 -4.97 -2.17
N VAL A 428 3.24 -5.63 -2.15
CA VAL A 428 1.92 -4.97 -2.26
C VAL A 428 1.56 -4.10 -1.06
N MET A 429 2.21 -4.35 0.09
CA MET A 429 2.03 -3.57 1.33
C MET A 429 3.15 -2.55 1.54
N LYS A 430 3.99 -2.26 0.53
CA LYS A 430 5.06 -1.26 0.63
C LYS A 430 4.53 0.04 1.26
N HIS A 431 5.31 0.61 2.17
CA HIS A 431 4.93 1.78 2.98
C HIS A 431 3.78 1.55 3.97
N CYS A 432 3.34 0.31 4.22
CA CYS A 432 2.49 -0.01 5.37
C CYS A 432 3.32 0.14 6.65
N PRO A 433 2.93 1.02 7.59
CA PRO A 433 3.59 1.12 8.88
C PRO A 433 3.46 -0.22 9.65
N ILE A 434 4.55 -0.61 10.31
CA ILE A 434 4.61 -1.80 11.16
C ILE A 434 4.68 -1.35 12.61
N TRP A 435 5.57 -0.40 12.90
CA TRP A 435 5.61 0.30 14.16
C TRP A 435 6.20 1.70 14.03
N THR A 436 5.88 2.56 14.98
CA THR A 436 6.54 3.86 15.16
C THR A 436 6.90 4.07 16.63
N ALA A 437 7.93 4.85 16.91
CA ALA A 437 8.36 5.16 18.27
C ALA A 437 8.84 6.62 18.33
N PHE A 438 8.34 7.39 19.31
CA PHE A 438 8.78 8.76 19.55
C PHE A 438 10.01 8.72 20.46
N ILE A 439 11.12 9.34 20.03
CA ILE A 439 12.43 9.17 20.67
C ILE A 439 13.09 10.49 21.07
N THR A 440 12.40 11.63 20.92
CA THR A 440 12.95 12.98 21.20
C THR A 440 13.65 13.09 22.57
N HIS A 441 13.06 12.52 23.63
CA HIS A 441 13.66 12.55 24.96
C HIS A 441 14.74 11.48 25.17
N SER A 442 14.73 10.43 24.36
CA SER A 442 15.63 9.31 24.50
C SER A 442 16.97 9.56 23.81
N ILE A 443 16.98 10.29 22.68
CA ILE A 443 18.19 10.59 21.90
C ILE A 443 19.22 11.46 22.63
N THR A 444 18.83 12.17 23.69
CA THR A 444 19.76 12.97 24.50
C THR A 444 20.47 12.15 25.58
N SER A 445 20.00 10.93 25.86
CA SER A 445 20.62 10.05 26.83
C SER A 445 21.77 9.27 26.20
N PRO A 446 23.01 9.36 26.74
CA PRO A 446 24.17 8.67 26.19
C PRO A 446 24.12 7.15 26.38
N THR A 447 23.24 6.66 27.26
CA THR A 447 23.05 5.22 27.53
C THR A 447 21.85 4.65 26.79
N TRP A 448 21.12 5.47 26.03
CA TRP A 448 19.91 5.01 25.35
C TRP A 448 20.19 4.06 24.20
N PHE A 449 21.33 4.22 23.53
CA PHE A 449 21.74 3.28 22.50
C PHE A 449 23.21 2.94 22.63
N HIS A 450 23.56 1.77 22.10
CA HIS A 450 24.94 1.42 21.90
C HIS A 450 25.10 0.57 20.65
N ARG A 451 26.31 0.59 20.10
CA ARG A 451 26.66 -0.22 18.95
C ARG A 451 28.02 -0.88 19.14
N PRO A 452 28.10 -2.23 19.09
CA PRO A 452 29.36 -2.93 19.09
C PRO A 452 30.22 -2.57 17.86
N ARG A 453 31.54 -2.56 18.05
CA ARG A 453 32.49 -2.15 17.00
C ARG A 453 32.36 -3.03 15.75
N ARG A 454 32.16 -2.42 14.58
CA ARG A 454 31.97 -3.10 13.27
C ARG A 454 30.79 -4.09 13.23
N SER A 455 29.73 -3.80 13.98
CA SER A 455 28.48 -4.57 13.94
C SER A 455 27.45 -3.85 13.07
N ALA A 456 26.68 -4.57 12.26
CA ALA A 456 25.49 -3.99 11.60
C ALA A 456 24.30 -3.85 12.56
N THR A 457 24.44 -4.24 13.83
CA THR A 457 23.37 -4.21 14.83
C THR A 457 23.52 -3.03 15.79
N VAL A 458 22.43 -2.30 16.03
CA VAL A 458 22.33 -1.25 17.04
C VAL A 458 21.33 -1.68 18.11
N TYR A 459 21.68 -1.49 19.37
CA TYR A 459 20.84 -1.82 20.52
C TYR A 459 20.27 -0.54 21.13
N LEU A 460 18.97 -0.54 21.42
CA LEU A 460 18.24 0.59 22.00
C LEU A 460 17.59 0.17 23.32
N ALA A 461 17.76 0.96 24.37
CA ALA A 461 17.10 0.77 25.66
C ALA A 461 15.68 1.36 25.61
N GLU A 462 14.72 0.71 26.30
CA GLU A 462 13.39 1.27 26.60
C GLU A 462 12.65 1.88 25.38
N LEU A 463 12.75 1.25 24.21
CA LEU A 463 12.10 1.76 23.00
C LEU A 463 10.60 1.45 23.00
N GLN A 464 9.79 2.47 23.26
CA GLN A 464 8.34 2.36 23.21
C GLN A 464 7.82 2.30 21.76
N ARG A 465 7.64 1.09 21.24
CA ARG A 465 7.09 0.84 19.90
C ARG A 465 5.56 0.79 19.92
N HIS A 466 4.92 1.65 19.14
CA HIS A 466 3.50 1.56 18.81
C HIS A 466 3.34 0.65 17.60
N VAL A 467 2.90 -0.59 17.82
CA VAL A 467 2.83 -1.67 16.81
C VAL A 467 1.45 -1.72 16.15
N PHE A 468 1.40 -1.71 14.82
CA PHE A 468 0.18 -1.67 14.01
C PHE A 468 -0.27 -3.04 13.45
N SER A 469 0.15 -4.14 14.08
CA SER A 469 -0.23 -5.50 13.70
C SER A 469 -0.23 -6.44 14.91
N SER A 470 -1.25 -7.30 15.00
CA SER A 470 -1.27 -8.38 16.00
C SER A 470 -0.31 -9.53 15.66
N GLN A 471 0.15 -9.61 14.42
CA GLN A 471 1.00 -10.72 13.94
C GLN A 471 2.50 -10.40 14.06
N TYR A 472 2.83 -9.15 14.35
CA TYR A 472 4.21 -8.70 14.52
C TYR A 472 4.49 -8.56 16.02
N SER A 473 5.54 -9.25 16.48
CA SER A 473 6.09 -9.09 17.82
C SER A 473 7.53 -8.63 17.67
N PRO A 474 7.87 -7.41 18.11
CA PRO A 474 9.24 -6.92 18.00
C PRO A 474 10.18 -7.83 18.78
N TYR A 475 11.31 -8.20 18.18
CA TYR A 475 12.34 -8.93 18.91
C TYR A 475 12.98 -8.03 19.98
N THR A 476 13.06 -8.56 21.20
CA THR A 476 13.82 -7.99 22.32
C THR A 476 14.88 -8.98 22.74
N CYS A 477 16.09 -8.47 22.97
CA CYS A 477 17.20 -9.26 23.44
C CYS A 477 16.94 -9.76 24.87
N PRO A 478 17.63 -10.82 25.34
CA PRO A 478 17.54 -11.26 26.72
C PRO A 478 17.89 -10.19 27.76
N SER A 479 18.67 -9.16 27.36
CA SER A 479 18.97 -7.98 28.17
C SER A 479 17.78 -7.02 28.34
N GLY A 480 16.67 -7.24 27.63
CA GLY A 480 15.53 -6.32 27.53
C GLY A 480 15.71 -5.23 26.46
N GLU A 481 16.86 -5.17 25.82
CA GLU A 481 17.15 -4.18 24.79
C GLU A 481 16.48 -4.51 23.46
N HIS A 482 16.19 -3.46 22.69
CA HIS A 482 15.63 -3.56 21.37
C HIS A 482 16.75 -3.63 20.33
N CYS A 483 16.74 -4.70 19.53
CA CYS A 483 17.70 -4.90 18.46
C CYS A 483 17.21 -4.23 17.17
N LEU A 484 18.07 -3.46 16.51
CA LEU A 484 17.92 -3.03 15.12
C LEU A 484 19.08 -3.61 14.31
N GLU A 485 18.82 -4.69 13.59
CA GLU A 485 19.80 -5.33 12.72
C GLU A 485 19.73 -4.69 11.32
N PHE A 486 20.73 -3.91 10.95
CA PHE A 486 20.81 -3.32 9.62
C PHE A 486 21.37 -4.32 8.61
N GLU A 487 20.96 -4.20 7.36
CA GLU A 487 21.48 -5.05 6.28
C GLU A 487 22.94 -4.70 5.93
N ASP A 488 23.35 -3.44 6.12
CA ASP A 488 24.70 -2.96 5.89
C ASP A 488 25.27 -2.30 7.16
N ASP A 489 26.53 -2.60 7.48
CA ASP A 489 27.29 -1.95 8.56
C ASP A 489 27.39 -0.43 8.35
N LYS A 490 27.39 0.03 7.10
CA LYS A 490 27.33 1.44 6.74
C LYS A 490 26.02 2.10 7.17
N ASP A 491 24.88 1.47 6.91
CA ASP A 491 23.57 2.02 7.30
C ASP A 491 23.48 2.17 8.82
N ALA A 492 23.95 1.17 9.57
CA ALA A 492 24.04 1.29 11.02
C ALA A 492 24.94 2.46 11.45
N LYS A 493 25.99 2.82 10.66
CA LYS A 493 26.96 3.89 11.04
C LYS A 493 26.32 5.23 10.82
N ASP A 494 25.65 5.36 9.69
CA ASP A 494 24.96 6.58 9.31
C ASP A 494 23.74 6.80 10.22
N PHE A 495 23.07 5.73 10.67
CA PHE A 495 22.04 5.80 11.71
C PHE A 495 22.57 6.37 13.04
N VAL A 496 23.64 5.79 13.58
CA VAL A 496 24.25 6.26 14.84
C VAL A 496 24.66 7.73 14.74
N LYS A 497 25.32 8.12 13.65
CA LYS A 497 25.70 9.53 13.42
C LYS A 497 24.49 10.46 13.37
N ALA A 498 23.39 10.01 12.75
CA ALA A 498 22.17 10.81 12.68
C ALA A 498 21.56 11.01 14.07
N ILE A 499 21.51 9.96 14.89
CA ILE A 499 21.03 10.03 16.28
C ILE A 499 21.94 10.92 17.13
N GLU A 500 23.26 10.76 17.06
CA GLU A 500 24.23 11.60 17.80
C GLU A 500 24.08 13.08 17.44
N ARG A 501 24.01 13.40 16.14
CA ARG A 501 23.80 14.76 15.66
C ARG A 501 22.50 15.36 16.22
N LEU A 502 21.39 14.63 16.14
CA LEU A 502 20.11 15.10 16.67
C LEU A 502 20.14 15.24 18.20
N GLY A 503 20.79 14.32 18.91
CA GLY A 503 20.96 14.37 20.36
C GLY A 503 21.74 15.61 20.80
N GLU A 504 22.82 15.96 20.10
CA GLU A 504 23.57 17.20 20.36
C GLU A 504 22.74 18.47 20.09
N GLU A 505 21.96 18.49 19.01
CA GLU A 505 21.09 19.62 18.68
C GLU A 505 20.02 19.82 19.76
N HIS A 506 19.36 18.76 20.20
CA HIS A 506 18.33 18.81 21.25
C HIS A 506 18.92 19.14 22.62
N GLY A 507 20.11 18.60 22.95
CA GLY A 507 20.84 18.96 24.16
C GLY A 507 21.18 20.46 24.20
N ARG A 508 21.59 21.04 23.07
CA ARG A 508 21.83 22.47 22.93
C ARG A 508 20.55 23.29 23.10
N MET A 509 19.45 22.90 22.45
CA MET A 509 18.15 23.58 22.59
C MET A 509 17.63 23.57 24.03
N ALA A 510 17.78 22.44 24.75
CA ALA A 510 17.39 22.34 26.15
C ALA A 510 18.29 23.17 27.10
N SER A 511 19.51 23.49 26.69
CA SER A 511 20.47 24.32 27.44
C SER A 511 20.44 25.81 27.09
N ALA A 512 19.64 26.22 26.09
CA ALA A 512 19.48 27.61 25.71
C ALA A 512 18.58 28.33 26.74
N PRO A 513 19.00 29.49 27.28
CA PRO A 513 18.33 30.17 28.39
C PRO A 513 16.96 30.76 28.05
#